data_AF-A0A261UXS2-F1
#
_entry.id   AF-A0A261UXS2-F1
#
_cell.length_a   1.000
_cell.length_b   1.000
_cell.length_c   1.000
_cell.angle_alpha   90.00
_cell.angle_beta   90.00
_cell.angle_gamma   90.00
#
_symmetry.space_group_name_H-M   'P 1'
#
loop_
_entity.id
_entity.type
_entity.pdbx_description
1 polymer ?
#
loop_
_entity_poly.entity_id
_entity_poly.type
_entity_poly.pdbx_seq_one_letter_code
_entity_poly.pdbx_strand_id
1 'polypeptide(L)'
;MEGHYHQPDGFRYSLNSFIRAVKEVPLKLHNDLQRHPEVRAKIKPLQEAVSGNGLFQKLGKQRDFIVHHGSLNPHSRGQIGTTEGAKIKFTFPFAVHPWESSDEAYERYKALCKTNALMRGFGPDCDSAPAIWRTWMIPEFPDRDLLDVAFEAWTLLGELLSGAVEAFGGEKLDLTMPCRHDPSLIRIKRYSQRQFFLDVDGIDLEEEERKWRERKAQ
;
A
#
# COMPACT_ATOMS: atom_id res chain seq x y z
N MET A 1 -0.54 5.17 -6.18
CA MET A 1 -0.84 3.90 -5.47
C MET A 1 -1.15 4.16 -3.99
N GLU A 2 -0.27 4.85 -3.24
CA GLU A 2 -0.46 5.14 -1.81
C GLU A 2 -1.82 5.79 -1.48
N GLY A 3 -2.25 6.81 -2.23
CA GLY A 3 -3.54 7.49 -2.01
C GLY A 3 -4.78 6.61 -2.17
N HIS A 4 -4.67 5.44 -2.79
CA HIS A 4 -5.75 4.47 -2.93
C HIS A 4 -5.49 3.18 -2.14
N TYR A 5 -4.48 3.12 -1.27
CA TYR A 5 -4.03 1.86 -0.66
C TYR A 5 -5.14 1.09 0.09
N HIS A 6 -6.06 1.81 0.72
CA HIS A 6 -7.20 1.26 1.44
C HIS A 6 -8.48 1.10 0.60
N GLN A 7 -8.43 1.50 -0.68
CA GLN A 7 -9.53 1.46 -1.64
C GLN A 7 -9.19 0.45 -2.76
N PRO A 8 -9.81 -0.74 -2.77
CA PRO A 8 -9.33 -1.88 -3.53
C PRO A 8 -9.28 -1.61 -5.03
N ASP A 9 -10.31 -1.01 -5.60
CA ASP A 9 -10.39 -0.76 -7.04
C ASP A 9 -9.37 0.30 -7.49
N GLY A 10 -9.26 1.40 -6.73
CA GLY A 10 -8.26 2.44 -7.00
C GLY A 10 -6.83 1.92 -6.87
N PHE A 11 -6.56 1.07 -5.88
CA PHE A 11 -5.25 0.44 -5.71
C PHE A 11 -4.92 -0.49 -6.87
N ARG A 12 -5.84 -1.41 -7.22
CA ARG A 12 -5.67 -2.35 -8.34
C ARG A 12 -5.48 -1.64 -9.67
N TYR A 13 -6.28 -0.61 -9.94
CA TYR A 13 -6.14 0.20 -11.15
C TYR A 13 -4.74 0.85 -11.22
N SER A 14 -4.31 1.46 -10.11
CA SER A 14 -3.00 2.11 -10.01
C SER A 14 -1.87 1.09 -10.21
N LEU A 15 -1.98 -0.09 -9.58
CA LEU A 15 -1.00 -1.16 -9.67
C LEU A 15 -0.90 -1.74 -11.09
N ASN A 16 -2.04 -1.98 -11.75
CA ASN A 16 -2.06 -2.45 -13.14
C ASN A 16 -1.41 -1.44 -14.09
N SER A 17 -1.73 -0.15 -13.90
CA SER A 17 -1.12 0.94 -14.67
C SER A 17 0.40 1.01 -14.45
N PHE A 18 0.84 0.83 -13.21
CA PHE A 18 2.25 0.79 -12.85
C PHE A 18 2.98 -0.39 -13.50
N ILE A 19 2.46 -1.61 -13.37
CA ILE A 19 3.04 -2.83 -13.96
C ILE A 19 3.16 -2.70 -15.48
N ARG A 20 2.15 -2.09 -16.11
CA ARG A 20 2.18 -1.79 -17.54
C ARG A 20 3.32 -0.84 -17.90
N ALA A 21 3.48 0.26 -17.17
CA ALA A 21 4.56 1.22 -17.38
C ALA A 21 5.94 0.57 -17.21
N VAL A 22 6.12 -0.21 -16.14
CA VAL A 22 7.36 -0.94 -15.83
C VAL A 22 7.80 -1.87 -16.98
N LYS A 23 6.84 -2.50 -17.68
CA LYS A 23 7.14 -3.36 -18.83
C LYS A 23 7.31 -2.59 -20.15
N GLU A 24 6.49 -1.58 -20.40
CA GLU A 24 6.47 -0.89 -21.70
C GLU A 24 7.60 0.13 -21.86
N VAL A 25 8.02 0.81 -20.79
CA VAL A 25 9.04 1.85 -20.86
C VAL A 25 10.42 1.31 -21.29
N PRO A 26 10.95 0.22 -20.71
CA PRO A 26 12.22 -0.35 -21.18
C PRO A 26 12.18 -0.77 -22.66
N LEU A 27 11.04 -1.30 -23.13
CA LEU A 27 10.87 -1.71 -24.53
C LEU A 27 10.88 -0.51 -25.47
N LYS A 28 10.17 0.58 -25.11
CA LYS A 28 10.18 1.82 -25.88
C LYS A 28 11.58 2.42 -25.96
N LEU A 29 12.27 2.50 -24.82
CA LEU A 29 13.66 2.95 -24.76
C LEU A 29 14.56 2.09 -25.65
N HIS A 30 14.43 0.76 -25.59
CA HIS A 30 15.20 -0.16 -26.43
C HIS A 30 15.01 0.10 -27.93
N ASN A 31 13.77 0.31 -28.36
CA ASN A 31 13.45 0.60 -29.76
C ASN A 31 14.03 1.94 -30.21
N ASP A 32 13.93 2.99 -29.39
CA ASP A 32 14.49 4.31 -29.73
C ASP A 32 16.02 4.28 -29.83
N LEU A 33 16.68 3.51 -28.97
CA LEU A 33 18.14 3.33 -28.98
C LEU A 33 18.68 2.56 -30.19
N GLN A 34 17.83 1.93 -31.00
CA GLN A 34 18.27 1.34 -32.26
C GLN A 34 18.84 2.39 -33.22
N ARG A 35 18.39 3.65 -33.10
CA ARG A 35 18.88 4.80 -33.87
C ARG A 35 20.14 5.44 -33.30
N HIS A 36 20.57 5.02 -32.10
CA HIS A 36 21.66 5.59 -31.33
C HIS A 36 22.59 4.48 -30.78
N PRO A 37 23.31 3.74 -31.65
CA PRO A 37 24.10 2.58 -31.26
C PRO A 37 25.20 2.90 -30.23
N GLU A 38 25.78 4.09 -30.29
CA GLU A 38 26.77 4.61 -29.35
C GLU A 38 26.19 4.82 -27.95
N VAL A 39 24.98 5.37 -27.85
CA VAL A 39 24.27 5.55 -26.57
C VAL A 39 23.84 4.18 -26.03
N ARG A 40 23.31 3.32 -26.91
CA ARG A 40 22.92 1.96 -26.56
C ARG A 40 24.07 1.19 -25.94
N ALA A 41 25.29 1.31 -26.49
CA ALA A 41 26.47 0.65 -25.95
C ALA A 41 26.80 1.12 -24.52
N LYS A 42 26.67 2.43 -24.25
CA LYS A 42 26.93 3.02 -22.92
C LYS A 42 25.95 2.52 -21.85
N ILE A 43 24.68 2.35 -22.20
CA ILE A 43 23.64 1.97 -21.24
C ILE A 43 23.29 0.48 -21.25
N LYS A 44 23.95 -0.32 -22.09
CA LYS A 44 23.75 -1.76 -22.16
C LYS A 44 23.84 -2.46 -20.79
N PRO A 45 24.81 -2.14 -19.90
CA PRO A 45 24.85 -2.76 -18.57
C PRO A 45 23.59 -2.48 -17.74
N LEU A 46 23.00 -1.29 -17.86
CA LEU A 46 21.75 -0.94 -17.17
C LEU A 46 20.55 -1.70 -17.75
N GLN A 47 20.49 -1.85 -19.08
CA GLN A 47 19.47 -2.66 -19.73
C GLN A 47 19.55 -4.14 -19.30
N GLU A 48 20.75 -4.67 -19.18
CA GLU A 48 21.01 -6.03 -18.69
C GLU A 48 20.64 -6.18 -17.21
N ALA A 49 20.93 -5.17 -16.38
CA ALA A 49 20.52 -5.15 -14.98
C ALA A 49 18.99 -5.22 -14.82
N VAL A 50 18.25 -4.41 -15.60
CA VAL A 50 16.78 -4.43 -15.58
C VAL A 50 16.23 -5.76 -16.12
N SER A 51 16.76 -6.26 -17.22
CA SER A 51 16.28 -7.49 -17.86
C SER A 51 16.61 -8.76 -17.07
N GLY A 52 17.76 -8.76 -16.37
CA GLY A 52 18.21 -9.84 -15.49
C GLY A 52 17.59 -9.79 -14.09
N ASN A 53 16.92 -8.70 -13.72
CA ASN A 53 16.32 -8.55 -12.41
C ASN A 53 15.08 -9.47 -12.27
N GLY A 54 15.12 -10.38 -11.29
CA GLY A 54 14.06 -11.36 -11.06
C GLY A 54 12.70 -10.74 -10.69
N LEU A 55 12.69 -9.54 -10.09
CA LEU A 55 11.46 -8.81 -9.81
C LEU A 55 10.84 -8.28 -11.11
N PHE A 56 11.62 -7.68 -12.01
CA PHE A 56 11.12 -7.22 -13.32
C PHE A 56 10.61 -8.37 -14.18
N GLN A 57 11.33 -9.50 -14.19
CA GLN A 57 10.88 -10.69 -14.92
C GLN A 57 9.53 -11.20 -14.40
N LYS A 58 9.34 -11.22 -13.07
CA LYS A 58 8.08 -11.62 -12.44
C LYS A 58 6.94 -10.64 -12.74
N LEU A 59 7.16 -9.33 -12.61
CA LEU A 59 6.18 -8.29 -12.95
C LEU A 59 5.84 -8.32 -14.45
N GLY A 60 6.82 -8.60 -15.30
CA GLY A 60 6.64 -8.68 -16.75
C GLY A 60 5.73 -9.84 -17.19
N LYS A 61 5.76 -10.98 -16.49
CA LYS A 61 4.87 -12.13 -16.71
C LYS A 61 3.42 -11.85 -16.29
N GLN A 62 3.21 -11.09 -15.21
CA GLN A 62 1.87 -10.70 -14.74
C GLN A 62 1.08 -9.88 -15.78
N ARG A 63 1.75 -9.07 -16.62
CA ARG A 63 1.07 -8.37 -17.74
C ARG A 63 0.46 -9.33 -18.76
N ASP A 64 1.09 -10.47 -19.03
CA ASP A 64 0.55 -11.42 -20.01
C ASP A 64 -0.79 -12.00 -19.50
N PHE A 65 -0.93 -12.15 -18.18
CA PHE A 65 -2.21 -12.48 -17.54
C PHE A 65 -3.22 -11.31 -17.57
N ILE A 66 -2.77 -10.08 -17.30
CA ILE A 66 -3.62 -8.86 -17.31
C ILE A 66 -4.18 -8.52 -18.70
N VAL A 67 -3.40 -8.71 -19.77
CA VAL A 67 -3.82 -8.42 -21.15
C VAL A 67 -4.83 -9.46 -21.66
N HIS A 68 -4.85 -10.68 -21.09
CA HIS A 68 -5.80 -11.74 -21.44
C HIS A 68 -7.08 -11.74 -20.59
N HIS A 69 -7.56 -10.56 -20.16
CA HIS A 69 -8.77 -10.36 -19.32
C HIS A 69 -8.69 -10.89 -17.86
N GLY A 70 -7.56 -11.43 -17.42
CA GLY A 70 -7.36 -11.77 -16.01
C GLY A 70 -6.94 -10.53 -15.22
N SER A 71 -7.86 -9.88 -14.49
CA SER A 71 -7.45 -8.86 -13.53
C SER A 71 -6.35 -9.43 -12.61
N LEU A 72 -5.27 -8.68 -12.39
CA LEU A 72 -4.31 -9.01 -11.34
C LEU A 72 -5.13 -9.28 -10.07
N ASN A 73 -5.00 -10.48 -9.50
CA ASN A 73 -5.72 -10.90 -8.31
C ASN A 73 -4.77 -10.80 -7.12
N PRO A 74 -4.51 -9.59 -6.59
CA PRO A 74 -3.67 -9.46 -5.42
C PRO A 74 -4.36 -10.11 -4.23
N HIS A 75 -3.54 -10.75 -3.40
CA HIS A 75 -3.95 -11.18 -2.08
C HIS A 75 -3.91 -9.98 -1.14
N SER A 76 -4.75 -10.02 -0.12
CA SER A 76 -4.81 -9.01 0.92
C SER A 76 -4.78 -9.71 2.27
N ARG A 77 -3.88 -9.27 3.14
CA ARG A 77 -3.84 -9.67 4.54
C ARG A 77 -4.22 -8.47 5.39
N GLY A 78 -4.99 -8.72 6.44
CA GLY A 78 -5.41 -7.69 7.37
C GLY A 78 -5.01 -8.01 8.81
N GLN A 79 -4.88 -6.96 9.59
CA GLN A 79 -4.90 -7.02 11.04
C GLN A 79 -5.77 -5.86 11.52
N ILE A 80 -6.41 -6.05 12.67
CA ILE A 80 -7.12 -5.01 13.40
C ILE A 80 -6.46 -4.88 14.77
N GLY A 81 -6.51 -3.70 15.35
CA GLY A 81 -5.90 -3.44 16.62
C GLY A 81 -6.10 -2.01 17.06
N THR A 82 -5.27 -1.59 18.00
CA THR A 82 -5.37 -0.28 18.62
C THR A 82 -4.00 0.40 18.67
N THR A 83 -4.03 1.73 18.63
CA THR A 83 -2.84 2.58 18.65
C THR A 83 -2.96 3.65 19.73
N GLU A 84 -1.84 3.97 20.36
CA GLU A 84 -1.68 5.13 21.25
C GLU A 84 -0.76 6.13 20.55
N GLY A 85 -1.35 7.11 19.86
CA GLY A 85 -0.64 7.97 18.93
C GLY A 85 0.02 7.19 17.79
N ALA A 86 1.35 7.23 17.72
CA ALA A 86 2.12 6.50 16.71
C ALA A 86 2.44 5.05 17.11
N LYS A 87 2.26 4.67 18.39
CA LYS A 87 2.65 3.35 18.89
C LYS A 87 1.50 2.35 18.73
N ILE A 88 1.86 1.14 18.32
CA ILE A 88 0.94 0.00 18.29
C ILE A 88 0.81 -0.53 19.71
N LYS A 89 -0.42 -0.61 20.23
CA LYS A 89 -0.69 -1.19 21.55
C LYS A 89 -0.85 -2.71 21.44
N PHE A 90 -1.72 -3.15 20.53
CA PHE A 90 -1.85 -4.55 20.14
C PHE A 90 -2.47 -4.66 18.74
N THR A 91 -2.28 -5.82 18.11
CA THR A 91 -2.94 -6.20 16.84
C THR A 91 -3.25 -7.68 16.86
N PHE A 92 -4.31 -8.08 16.15
CA PHE A 92 -4.60 -9.48 15.91
C PHE A 92 -5.02 -9.71 14.44
N PRO A 93 -4.85 -10.95 13.93
CA PRO A 93 -5.23 -11.26 12.55
C PRO A 93 -6.72 -11.00 12.30
N PHE A 94 -7.01 -10.28 11.23
CA PHE A 94 -8.38 -10.01 10.80
C PHE A 94 -8.43 -10.02 9.28
N ALA A 95 -9.30 -10.83 8.68
CA ALA A 95 -9.38 -10.90 7.23
C ALA A 95 -9.81 -9.54 6.66
N VAL A 96 -9.03 -9.00 5.73
CA VAL A 96 -9.40 -7.84 4.90
C VAL A 96 -9.34 -8.34 3.46
N HIS A 97 -10.51 -8.54 2.85
CA HIS A 97 -10.57 -9.20 1.56
C HIS A 97 -10.05 -8.30 0.44
N PRO A 98 -9.47 -8.85 -0.64
CA PRO A 98 -8.94 -8.06 -1.75
C PRO A 98 -9.96 -7.11 -2.38
N TRP A 99 -11.25 -7.45 -2.42
CA TRP A 99 -12.32 -6.63 -2.99
C TRP A 99 -13.02 -5.73 -1.96
N GLU A 100 -12.65 -5.84 -0.70
CA GLU A 100 -13.21 -5.07 0.40
C GLU A 100 -12.27 -3.90 0.70
N SER A 101 -12.82 -2.70 0.90
CA SER A 101 -12.11 -1.54 1.43
C SER A 101 -11.77 -1.73 2.90
N SER A 102 -10.80 -0.97 3.40
CA SER A 102 -10.54 -1.00 4.84
C SER A 102 -11.71 -0.45 5.65
N ASP A 103 -12.53 0.45 5.08
CA ASP A 103 -13.73 0.96 5.76
C ASP A 103 -14.79 -0.14 5.91
N GLU A 104 -15.08 -0.89 4.85
CA GLU A 104 -16.02 -2.02 4.91
C GLU A 104 -15.54 -3.11 5.88
N ALA A 105 -14.24 -3.42 5.86
CA ALA A 105 -13.64 -4.34 6.82
C ALA A 105 -13.78 -3.85 8.26
N TYR A 106 -13.68 -2.54 8.48
CA TYR A 106 -13.86 -1.91 9.79
C TYR A 106 -15.32 -1.96 10.26
N GLU A 107 -16.29 -1.72 9.37
CA GLU A 107 -17.71 -1.89 9.68
C GLU A 107 -18.03 -3.33 10.08
N ARG A 108 -17.48 -4.31 9.34
CA ARG A 108 -17.61 -5.73 9.68
C ARG A 108 -16.97 -6.06 11.03
N TYR A 109 -15.84 -5.44 11.34
CA TYR A 109 -15.22 -5.57 12.66
C TYR A 109 -16.12 -4.99 13.77
N LYS A 110 -16.67 -3.80 13.60
CA LYS A 110 -17.63 -3.21 14.56
C LYS A 110 -18.85 -4.10 14.78
N ALA A 111 -19.41 -4.68 13.71
CA ALA A 111 -20.54 -5.61 13.80
C ALA A 111 -20.20 -6.87 14.62
N LEU A 112 -18.97 -7.38 14.52
CA LEU A 112 -18.50 -8.48 15.35
C LEU A 112 -18.36 -8.07 16.83
N CYS A 113 -17.82 -6.89 17.12
CA CYS A 113 -17.72 -6.39 18.49
C CYS A 113 -19.09 -6.22 19.17
N LYS A 114 -20.13 -5.80 18.42
CA LYS A 114 -21.50 -5.68 18.94
C LYS A 114 -22.10 -7.01 19.41
N THR A 115 -21.72 -8.11 18.76
CA THR A 115 -22.33 -9.43 18.98
C THR A 115 -21.44 -10.37 19.78
N ASN A 116 -20.16 -10.03 19.97
CA ASN A 116 -19.18 -10.88 20.62
C ASN A 116 -18.33 -10.10 21.63
N ALA A 117 -18.55 -10.36 22.92
CA ALA A 117 -17.85 -9.71 24.02
C ALA A 117 -16.33 -9.96 24.01
N LEU A 118 -15.87 -11.13 23.56
CA LEU A 118 -14.43 -11.41 23.41
C LEU A 118 -13.83 -10.51 22.34
N MET A 119 -14.51 -10.37 21.19
CA MET A 119 -14.05 -9.48 20.12
C MET A 119 -14.09 -8.01 20.54
N ARG A 120 -15.08 -7.60 21.33
CA ARG A 120 -15.14 -6.26 21.94
C ARG A 120 -13.99 -6.01 22.91
N GLY A 121 -13.55 -7.04 23.64
CA GLY A 121 -12.38 -6.98 24.52
C GLY A 121 -11.08 -6.68 23.79
N PHE A 122 -11.00 -6.98 22.49
CA PHE A 122 -9.92 -6.57 21.60
C PHE A 122 -10.19 -5.25 20.86
N GLY A 123 -11.23 -4.51 21.25
CA GLY A 123 -11.51 -3.17 20.76
C GLY A 123 -10.66 -2.10 21.45
N PRO A 124 -10.77 -0.83 20.99
CA PRO A 124 -10.18 0.30 21.68
C PRO A 124 -10.74 0.44 23.11
N ASP A 125 -9.86 0.96 23.98
CA ASP A 125 -10.19 1.49 25.30
C ASP A 125 -10.18 3.03 25.26
N CYS A 126 -10.31 3.69 26.41
CA CYS A 126 -10.38 5.15 26.51
C CYS A 126 -9.10 5.89 26.09
N ASP A 127 -7.96 5.21 25.98
CA ASP A 127 -6.67 5.83 25.64
C ASP A 127 -6.15 5.41 24.26
N SER A 128 -6.85 4.52 23.56
CA SER A 128 -6.40 3.97 22.28
C SER A 128 -7.39 4.15 21.15
N ALA A 129 -6.85 4.43 19.95
CA ALA A 129 -7.62 4.57 18.72
C ALA A 129 -7.62 3.26 17.92
N PRO A 130 -8.77 2.79 17.41
CA PRO A 130 -8.83 1.62 16.56
C PRO A 130 -8.15 1.86 15.21
N ALA A 131 -7.52 0.82 14.66
CA ALA A 131 -6.89 0.90 13.36
C ALA A 131 -6.90 -0.44 12.61
N ILE A 132 -6.89 -0.35 11.27
CA ILE A 132 -6.68 -1.50 10.37
C ILE A 132 -5.30 -1.41 9.74
N TRP A 133 -4.58 -2.52 9.77
CA TRP A 133 -3.38 -2.76 8.98
C TRP A 133 -3.77 -3.60 7.78
N ARG A 134 -3.41 -3.14 6.59
CA ARG A 134 -3.58 -3.89 5.36
C ARG A 134 -2.22 -4.12 4.71
N THR A 135 -2.03 -5.30 4.13
CA THR A 135 -0.86 -5.63 3.31
C THR A 135 -1.35 -6.22 2.00
N TRP A 136 -0.91 -5.67 0.88
CA TRP A 136 -1.21 -6.19 -0.46
C TRP A 136 -0.06 -7.03 -0.98
N MET A 137 -0.35 -8.22 -1.50
CA MET A 137 0.66 -9.22 -1.87
C MET A 137 0.27 -9.90 -3.18
N ILE A 138 1.24 -10.51 -3.87
CA ILE A 138 1.01 -11.43 -4.98
C ILE A 138 1.79 -12.73 -4.76
N PRO A 139 1.36 -13.87 -5.34
CA PRO A 139 2.00 -15.18 -5.12
C PRO A 139 3.50 -15.20 -5.42
N GLU A 140 3.97 -14.37 -6.35
CA GLU A 140 5.37 -14.27 -6.75
C GLU A 140 6.26 -13.60 -5.70
N PHE A 141 5.65 -12.85 -4.79
CA PHE A 141 6.26 -12.15 -3.67
C PHE A 141 5.39 -12.30 -2.40
N PRO A 142 5.27 -13.52 -1.85
CA PRO A 142 4.24 -13.86 -0.87
C PRO A 142 4.37 -13.10 0.46
N ASP A 143 5.55 -12.58 0.78
CA ASP A 143 5.85 -11.88 2.04
C ASP A 143 6.21 -10.40 1.84
N ARG A 144 6.01 -9.88 0.63
CA ARG A 144 6.36 -8.49 0.31
C ARG A 144 5.12 -7.68 0.03
N ASP A 145 5.07 -6.50 0.64
CA ASP A 145 4.04 -5.54 0.30
C ASP A 145 4.26 -4.99 -1.11
N LEU A 146 3.17 -4.83 -1.85
CA LEU A 146 3.22 -4.37 -3.23
C LEU A 146 3.70 -2.92 -3.38
N LEU A 147 3.62 -2.06 -2.35
CA LEU A 147 4.27 -0.74 -2.42
C LEU A 147 5.79 -0.85 -2.37
N ASP A 148 6.34 -1.77 -1.56
CA ASP A 148 7.79 -2.00 -1.50
C ASP A 148 8.31 -2.57 -2.82
N VAL A 149 7.57 -3.54 -3.38
CA VAL A 149 7.87 -4.12 -4.70
C VAL A 149 7.79 -3.04 -5.79
N ALA A 150 6.76 -2.20 -5.76
CA ALA A 150 6.60 -1.13 -6.74
C ALA A 150 7.70 -0.07 -6.63
N PHE A 151 8.11 0.30 -5.42
CA PHE A 151 9.21 1.25 -5.23
C PHE A 151 10.54 0.70 -5.74
N GLU A 152 10.88 -0.56 -5.43
CA GLU A 152 12.08 -1.20 -5.97
C GLU A 152 12.05 -1.24 -7.51
N ALA A 153 10.90 -1.57 -8.10
CA ALA A 153 10.72 -1.57 -9.54
C ALA A 153 10.92 -0.17 -10.15
N TRP A 154 10.35 0.85 -9.51
CA TRP A 154 10.44 2.24 -9.94
C TRP A 154 11.88 2.75 -9.89
N THR A 155 12.62 2.46 -8.82
CA THR A 155 14.02 2.88 -8.68
C THR A 155 14.89 2.27 -9.77
N LEU A 156 14.75 0.96 -10.03
CA LEU A 156 15.54 0.29 -11.06
C LEU A 156 15.22 0.82 -12.47
N LEU A 157 13.94 1.11 -12.75
CA LEU A 157 13.57 1.77 -14.01
C LEU A 157 14.12 3.20 -14.10
N GLY A 158 14.06 3.94 -13.00
CA GLY A 158 14.56 5.30 -12.88
C GLY A 158 16.06 5.36 -13.14
N GLU A 159 16.85 4.41 -12.62
CA GLU A 159 18.28 4.30 -12.89
C GLU A 159 18.58 4.04 -14.37
N LEU A 160 17.82 3.15 -15.02
CA LEU A 160 17.93 2.91 -16.46
C LEU A 160 17.64 4.18 -17.27
N LEU A 161 16.55 4.88 -16.97
CA LEU A 161 16.17 6.12 -17.65
C LEU A 161 17.19 7.23 -17.38
N SER A 162 17.66 7.35 -16.15
CA SER A 162 18.67 8.32 -15.77
C SER A 162 19.98 8.11 -16.53
N GLY A 163 20.44 6.85 -16.63
CA GLY A 163 21.62 6.54 -17.41
C GLY A 163 21.44 6.82 -18.90
N ALA A 164 20.23 6.64 -19.45
CA ALA A 164 19.92 7.06 -20.80
C ALA A 164 20.03 8.57 -20.97
N VAL A 165 19.44 9.37 -20.07
CA VAL A 165 19.52 10.84 -20.10
C VAL A 165 20.98 11.32 -20.02
N GLU A 166 21.77 10.78 -19.08
CA GLU A 166 23.20 11.11 -18.95
C GLU A 166 23.98 10.72 -20.22
N ALA A 167 23.68 9.56 -20.83
CA ALA A 167 24.35 9.13 -22.04
C ALA A 167 24.04 9.99 -23.27
N PHE A 168 22.88 10.67 -23.27
CA PHE A 168 22.52 11.72 -24.24
C PHE A 168 23.07 13.11 -23.86
N GLY A 169 23.81 13.25 -22.76
CA GLY A 169 24.41 14.50 -22.30
C GLY A 169 23.52 15.37 -21.42
N GLY A 170 22.39 14.83 -20.94
CA GLY A 170 21.53 15.50 -19.95
C GLY A 170 22.00 15.29 -18.52
N GLU A 171 21.28 15.92 -17.58
CA GLU A 171 21.50 15.75 -16.14
C GLU A 171 20.80 14.49 -15.61
N LYS A 172 21.41 13.90 -14.57
CA LYS A 172 20.87 12.74 -13.87
C LYS A 172 19.47 13.02 -13.32
N LEU A 173 18.55 12.06 -13.47
CA LEU A 173 17.20 12.20 -12.92
C LEU A 173 17.24 12.18 -11.38
N ASP A 174 16.44 13.05 -10.75
CA ASP A 174 16.21 13.00 -9.32
C ASP A 174 15.29 11.81 -8.98
N LEU A 175 15.84 10.83 -8.26
CA LEU A 175 15.13 9.62 -7.86
C LEU A 175 14.72 9.63 -6.37
N THR A 176 14.77 10.78 -5.68
CA THR A 176 14.53 10.87 -4.23
C THR A 176 13.08 10.60 -3.80
N MET A 177 12.10 10.67 -4.73
CA MET A 177 10.65 10.53 -4.46
C MET A 177 10.20 11.25 -3.18
N PRO A 178 10.22 12.59 -3.12
CA PRO A 178 9.83 13.34 -1.93
C PRO A 178 8.36 13.11 -1.52
N CYS A 179 7.53 12.61 -2.45
CA CYS A 179 6.14 12.23 -2.20
C CYS A 179 5.97 10.85 -1.54
N ARG A 180 7.05 10.08 -1.34
CA ARG A 180 6.98 8.75 -0.73
C ARG A 180 6.82 8.89 0.78
N HIS A 181 5.80 8.23 1.30
CA HIS A 181 5.59 8.11 2.73
C HIS A 181 6.17 6.80 3.26
N ASP A 182 6.37 6.71 4.58
CA ASP A 182 6.75 5.45 5.23
C ASP A 182 5.69 4.38 4.92
N PRO A 183 6.05 3.26 4.25
CA PRO A 183 5.10 2.20 3.91
C PRO A 183 4.36 1.64 5.12
N SER A 184 5.00 1.63 6.30
CA SER A 184 4.36 1.18 7.54
C SER A 184 3.19 2.07 7.94
N LEU A 185 3.25 3.38 7.65
CA LEU A 185 2.17 4.32 7.92
C LEU A 185 1.06 4.22 6.89
N ILE A 186 1.40 4.01 5.61
CA ILE A 186 0.41 3.84 4.54
C ILE A 186 -0.42 2.57 4.73
N ARG A 187 0.15 1.53 5.34
CA ARG A 187 -0.58 0.30 5.67
C ARG A 187 -1.65 0.48 6.74
N ILE A 188 -1.59 1.57 7.51
CA ILE A 188 -2.40 1.79 8.70
C ILE A 188 -3.48 2.82 8.40
N LYS A 189 -4.74 2.38 8.45
CA LYS A 189 -5.89 3.29 8.53
C LYS A 189 -6.36 3.40 9.97
N ARG A 190 -6.21 4.58 10.56
CA ARG A 190 -6.71 4.91 11.90
C ARG A 190 -8.15 5.39 11.81
N TYR A 191 -8.94 5.05 12.83
CA TYR A 191 -10.34 5.43 12.94
C TYR A 191 -10.59 6.18 14.25
N SER A 192 -11.72 6.90 14.29
CA SER A 192 -12.13 7.66 15.47
C SER A 192 -12.49 6.71 16.61
N GLN A 193 -11.83 6.91 17.76
CA GLN A 193 -12.17 6.23 19.01
C GLN A 193 -13.62 6.56 19.42
N ARG A 194 -13.98 7.85 19.44
CA ARG A 194 -15.34 8.29 19.78
C ARG A 194 -16.39 7.60 18.91
N GLN A 195 -16.17 7.57 17.58
CA GLN A 195 -17.12 6.94 16.67
C GLN A 195 -17.26 5.45 16.95
N PHE A 196 -16.16 4.76 17.29
CA PHE A 196 -16.23 3.35 17.66
C PHE A 196 -17.11 3.12 18.89
N PHE A 197 -16.89 3.85 19.98
CA PHE A 197 -17.69 3.71 21.21
C PHE A 197 -19.16 4.07 20.97
N LEU A 198 -19.42 5.10 20.19
CA LEU A 198 -20.78 5.49 19.84
C LEU A 198 -21.47 4.39 19.04
N ASP A 199 -20.80 3.86 18.01
CA ASP A 199 -21.40 2.87 17.13
C ASP A 199 -21.57 1.51 17.79
N VAL A 200 -20.57 1.07 18.56
CA VAL A 200 -20.48 -0.29 19.12
C VAL A 200 -21.14 -0.39 20.49
N ASP A 201 -20.87 0.57 21.38
CA ASP A 201 -21.32 0.54 22.77
C ASP A 201 -22.52 1.47 23.02
N GLY A 202 -22.86 2.36 22.07
CA GLY A 202 -23.90 3.37 22.26
C GLY A 202 -23.47 4.51 23.19
N ILE A 203 -22.16 4.70 23.40
CA ILE A 203 -21.61 5.66 24.36
C ILE A 203 -20.98 6.84 23.63
N ASP A 204 -21.44 8.06 23.92
CA ASP A 204 -20.75 9.28 23.52
C ASP A 204 -19.71 9.69 24.58
N LEU A 205 -18.44 9.51 24.25
CA LEU A 205 -17.33 9.81 25.15
C LEU A 205 -17.29 11.29 25.59
N GLU A 206 -17.68 12.23 24.72
CA GLU A 206 -17.68 13.66 25.05
C GLU A 206 -18.78 13.99 26.07
N GLU A 207 -19.95 13.36 25.92
CA GLU A 207 -21.06 13.54 26.87
C GLU A 207 -20.71 12.95 28.24
N GLU A 208 -20.08 11.78 28.26
CA GLU A 208 -19.63 11.14 29.51
C GLU A 208 -18.54 11.94 30.20
N GLU A 209 -17.59 12.51 29.44
CA GLU A 209 -16.58 13.41 29.99
C GLU A 209 -17.23 14.66 30.61
N ARG A 210 -18.21 15.28 29.93
CA ARG A 210 -18.96 16.42 30.47
C ARG A 210 -19.64 16.07 31.79
N LYS A 211 -20.41 14.99 31.84
CA LYS A 211 -21.08 14.51 33.07
C LYS A 211 -20.09 14.22 34.20
N TRP A 212 -18.90 13.73 33.87
CA TRP A 212 -17.86 13.48 34.86
C TRP A 212 -17.29 14.79 35.44
N ARG A 213 -16.99 15.78 34.58
CA ARG A 213 -16.48 17.09 35.01
C ARG A 213 -17.49 17.84 35.88
N GLU A 214 -18.77 17.80 35.54
CA GLU A 214 -19.85 18.42 36.34
C GLU A 214 -19.98 17.78 37.73
N ARG A 215 -19.90 16.44 37.82
CA ARG A 215 -19.91 15.72 39.10
C ARG A 215 -18.68 16.01 39.98
N LYS A 216 -17.52 16.28 39.37
CA LYS A 216 -16.28 16.63 40.08
C LYS A 216 -16.26 18.08 40.59
N ALA A 217 -17.10 18.95 40.02
CA ALA A 217 -17.20 20.36 40.39
C ALA A 217 -18.22 20.63 41.51
N GLN A 218 -18.99 19.62 41.91
CA GLN A 218 -19.89 19.62 43.09
C GLN A 218 -19.17 19.04 44.31
#